data_AF-A0A832LE60-F1
#
_entry.id   AF-A0A832LE60-F1
#
_cell.length_a   1.000
_cell.length_b   1.000
_cell.length_c   1.000
_cell.angle_alpha   90.00
_cell.angle_beta   90.00
_cell.angle_gamma   90.00
#
_symmetry.space_group_name_H-M   'P 1'
#
loop_
_entity.id
_entity.type
_entity.pdbx_description
1 polymer ?
#
loop_
_entity_poly.entity_id
_entity_poly.type
_entity_poly.pdbx_seq_one_letter_code
_entity_poly.pdbx_strand_id
1 'polypeptide(L)' 'MSKPEDCKVHNIKLSLQEYWDLHNHKEATLYLQKWNFWATHNRSTPITEASNTIKKNLNRILNYF' A
#
# COMPACT_ATOMS: atom_id res chain seq x y z
N MET A 1 23.02 -12.76 3.88
CA MET A 1 22.72 -11.45 3.29
C MET A 1 21.43 -11.62 2.50
N SER A 2 20.32 -10.98 2.88
CA SER A 2 19.06 -11.09 2.11
C SER A 2 19.24 -10.42 0.75
N LYS A 3 18.52 -10.91 -0.27
CA LYS A 3 18.69 -10.40 -1.63
C LYS A 3 18.08 -8.99 -1.74
N PRO A 4 18.60 -8.10 -2.61
CA PRO A 4 18.13 -6.72 -2.73
C PRO A 4 16.61 -6.59 -2.98
N GLU A 5 16.01 -7.56 -3.66
CA GLU A 5 14.57 -7.68 -3.89
C GLU A 5 13.76 -7.89 -2.61
N ASP A 6 14.29 -8.62 -1.62
CA ASP A 6 13.62 -8.86 -0.34
C ASP A 6 13.45 -7.55 0.42
N CYS A 7 14.47 -6.69 0.42
CA CYS A 7 14.43 -5.37 1.05
C CYS A 7 13.38 -4.46 0.38
N LYS A 8 13.22 -4.53 -0.95
CA LYS A 8 12.23 -3.70 -1.68
C LYS A 8 10.80 -4.12 -1.36
N VAL A 9 10.52 -5.42 -1.40
CA VAL A 9 9.19 -5.96 -1.04
C VAL A 9 8.86 -5.64 0.41
N HIS A 10 9.83 -5.83 1.30
CA HIS A 10 9.70 -5.50 2.72
C HIS A 10 9.37 -4.02 2.95
N ASN A 11 10.07 -3.11 2.28
CA ASN A 11 9.83 -1.67 2.42
C ASN A 11 8.45 -1.24 1.91
N ILE A 12 7.95 -1.83 0.81
CA ILE A 12 6.57 -1.56 0.33
C ILE A 12 5.53 -2.07 1.33
N LYS A 13 5.77 -3.22 1.96
CA LYS A 13 4.91 -3.72 3.02
C LYS A 13 4.91 -2.79 4.23
N LEU A 14 6.09 -2.34 4.68
CA LEU A 14 6.22 -1.46 5.83
C LEU A 14 5.56 -0.09 5.58
N SER A 15 5.72 0.49 4.40
CA SER A 15 5.09 1.79 4.11
C SER A 15 3.57 1.75 4.22
N LEU A 16 2.92 0.61 3.94
CA LEU A 16 1.47 0.49 4.13
C LEU A 16 1.03 0.80 5.58
N GLN A 17 1.89 0.58 6.58
CA GLN A 17 1.56 0.81 7.98
C GLN A 17 1.35 2.31 8.29
N GLU A 18 2.07 3.20 7.60
CA GLU A 18 1.97 4.66 7.78
C GLU A 18 0.58 5.20 7.41
N TYR A 19 -0.24 4.41 6.70
CA TYR A 19 -1.63 4.76 6.42
C TYR A 19 -2.43 5.06 7.69
N TRP A 20 -2.16 4.33 8.78
CA TRP A 20 -2.92 4.47 10.03
C TRP A 20 -2.57 5.74 10.83
N ASP A 21 -1.48 6.41 10.47
CA ASP A 21 -1.06 7.67 11.11
C ASP A 21 -1.70 8.90 10.45
N LEU A 22 -2.47 8.72 9.38
CA LEU A 22 -3.16 9.81 8.68
C LEU A 22 -4.35 10.32 9.50
N HIS A 23 -4.80 11.55 9.20
CA HIS A 23 -5.83 12.21 10.02
C HIS A 23 -7.07 12.63 9.25
N ASN A 24 -7.07 12.50 7.92
CA ASN A 24 -8.24 12.85 7.13
C ASN A 24 -8.38 12.00 5.87
N HIS A 25 -9.63 11.92 5.40
CA HIS A 25 -10.03 11.15 4.23
C HIS A 25 -9.24 11.53 2.96
N LYS A 26 -8.90 12.81 2.78
CA LYS A 26 -8.17 13.27 1.58
C LYS A 26 -6.75 12.74 1.56
N GLU A 27 -6.02 12.87 2.66
CA GLU A 27 -4.67 12.32 2.82
C GLU A 27 -4.66 10.80 2.66
N ALA A 28 -5.60 10.11 3.31
CA ALA A 28 -5.77 8.67 3.19
C ALA A 28 -5.99 8.21 1.75
N THR A 29 -6.81 8.95 0.99
CA THR A 29 -7.08 8.65 -0.42
C THR A 29 -5.82 8.79 -1.27
N LEU A 30 -5.12 9.93 -1.16
CA LEU A 30 -3.88 10.16 -1.92
C LEU A 30 -2.80 9.15 -1.54
N TYR A 31 -2.69 8.81 -0.25
CA TYR A 31 -1.72 7.86 0.25
C TYR A 31 -1.92 6.48 -0.38
N LEU A 32 -3.14 5.94 -0.35
CA LEU A 32 -3.44 4.62 -0.94
C LEU A 32 -3.30 4.61 -2.46
N GLN A 33 -3.60 5.72 -3.15
CA GLN A 33 -3.33 5.82 -4.60
C GLN A 33 -1.84 5.72 -4.91
N LYS A 34 -1.00 6.46 -4.17
CA LYS A 34 0.46 6.41 -4.31
C LYS A 34 1.02 5.04 -3.95
N TRP A 35 0.54 4.45 -2.84
CA TRP A 35 0.98 3.12 -2.42
C TRP A 35 0.63 2.06 -3.47
N ASN A 36 -0.60 2.08 -4.02
CA ASN A 36 -1.01 1.15 -5.09
C ASN A 36 -0.14 1.28 -6.35
N PHE A 37 0.26 2.51 -6.72
CA PHE A 37 1.21 2.72 -7.82
C PHE A 37 2.52 1.97 -7.56
N TRP A 38 3.17 2.21 -6.41
CA TRP A 38 4.45 1.55 -6.12
C TRP A 38 4.32 0.03 -5.90
N ALA A 39 3.24 -0.43 -5.28
CA ALA A 39 2.96 -1.83 -5.04
C ALA A 39 2.86 -2.64 -6.34
N THR A 40 2.15 -2.13 -7.33
CA THR A 40 2.02 -2.78 -8.65
C THR A 40 3.30 -2.71 -9.49
N HIS A 41 4.13 -1.68 -9.32
CA HIS A 41 5.41 -1.54 -10.03
C HIS A 41 6.53 -2.42 -9.45
N ASN A 42 6.39 -2.94 -8.23
CA ASN A 42 7.40 -3.78 -7.59
C ASN A 42 7.53 -5.19 -8.21
N ARG A 43 6.60 -5.60 -9.09
CA ARG A 43 6.56 -6.92 -9.78
C ARG A 43 6.57 -8.13 -8.85
N SER A 44 6.15 -7.93 -7.60
CA SER A 44 5.92 -8.99 -6.64
C SER A 44 4.44 -9.38 -6.68
N THR A 45 4.15 -10.65 -7.02
CA THR A 45 2.79 -11.20 -7.05
C THR A 45 2.02 -10.93 -5.75
N PRO A 46 2.54 -11.27 -4.54
CA PRO A 46 1.78 -11.05 -3.31
C PRO A 46 1.50 -9.57 -3.02
N ILE A 47 2.41 -8.66 -3.38
CA ILE A 47 2.20 -7.21 -3.19
C ILE A 47 1.17 -6.67 -4.17
N THR A 48 1.19 -7.15 -5.41
CA THR A 48 0.19 -6.79 -6.43
C THR A 48 -1.21 -7.25 -6.02
N GLU A 49 -1.35 -8.48 -5.51
CA GLU A 49 -2.62 -9.02 -5.02
C GLU A 49 -3.17 -8.22 -3.81
N ALA A 50 -2.29 -7.84 -2.88
CA ALA A 50 -2.65 -6.97 -1.77
C ALA A 50 -3.17 -5.60 -2.26
N SER A 51 -2.49 -5.00 -3.24
CA SER A 51 -2.92 -3.75 -3.88
C SER A 51 -4.28 -3.85 -4.56
N ASN A 52 -4.53 -4.93 -5.29
CA ASN A 52 -5.84 -5.16 -5.90
C ASN A 52 -6.95 -5.32 -4.85
N THR A 53 -6.64 -5.99 -3.74
CA THR A 53 -7.58 -6.16 -2.62
C THR A 53 -7.94 -4.82 -1.97
N ILE A 54 -6.95 -3.97 -1.70
CA ILE A 54 -7.17 -2.63 -1.16
C ILE A 54 -7.99 -1.79 -2.14
N LYS A 55 -7.61 -1.78 -3.43
CA LYS A 55 -8.33 -1.01 -4.46
C LYS A 55 -9.80 -1.43 -4.58
N LYS A 56 -10.11 -2.73 -4.50
CA LYS A 56 -11.48 -3.25 -4.52
C LYS A 56 -12.31 -2.79 -3.32
N ASN A 57 -11.68 -2.58 -2.17
CA ASN A 57 -12.34 -2.22 -0.92
C ASN A 57 -12.09 -0.76 -0.50
N LEU A 58 -11.57 0.08 -1.40
CA LEU A 58 -11.07 1.41 -1.09
C LEU A 58 -12.10 2.27 -0.34
N ASN A 59 -13.35 2.29 -0.80
CA ASN A 59 -14.42 3.05 -0.14
C ASN A 59 -14.66 2.62 1.31
N ARG A 60 -14.63 1.30 1.59
CA ARG A 60 -14.84 0.78 2.94
C ARG A 60 -13.67 1.09 3.85
N ILE A 61 -12.46 1.03 3.30
CA ILE A 61 -11.22 1.34 4.02
C ILE A 61 -11.19 2.83 4.38
N LEU A 62 -11.55 3.70 3.44
CA LEU A 62 -11.56 5.15 3.65
C LEU A 62 -12.61 5.64 4.66
N ASN A 63 -13.70 4.89 4.88
CA ASN A 63 -14.71 5.21 5.92
C ASN A 63 -14.15 5.19 7.36
N TYR A 64 -12.91 4.76 7.57
CA TYR A 64 -12.23 4.85 8.85
C TYR A 64 -11.91 6.30 9.27
N PHE A 65 -11.70 7.20 8.30
CA PHE A 65 -11.36 8.61 8.51
C PHE A 65 -12.57 9.53 8.32
#